data_AF-A0A242B187-F1
#
_entry.id   AF-A0A242B187-F1
#
_cell.length_a   1.000
_cell.length_b   1.000
_cell.length_c   1.000
_cell.angle_alpha   90.00
_cell.angle_beta   90.00
_cell.angle_gamma   90.00
#
_symmetry.space_group_name_H-M   'P 1'
#
loop_
_entity.id
_entity.type
_entity.pdbx_description
1 polymer ?
#
loop_
_entity_poly.entity_id
_entity_poly.type
_entity_poly.pdbx_seq_one_letter_code
_entity_poly.pdbx_strand_id
1 'polypeptide(L)'
;MIYVGAYWSCNPTLLENPEAVHYCLRQLFYLYKDRLEASIRLLPYNDRRLNELIMMYSTMYKRRKNKLFPKRYPIEKRELEGRFMAYFYDDVRLRLVTQQMEIENDRYYFINYCKKRKYRVSEDFYDCVLRDGEVILSKIAVPFRELVPLDFVAKCKLRILP
;
A
#
# COMPACT_ATOMS: atom_id res chain seq x y z
N MET A 1 23.81 -4.34 0.95
CA MET A 1 23.48 -5.77 1.03
C MET A 1 24.40 -6.58 1.93
N ILE A 2 25.64 -6.14 2.22
CA ILE A 2 26.64 -6.89 3.01
C ILE A 2 26.10 -7.33 4.39
N TYR A 3 25.43 -6.44 5.13
CA TYR A 3 24.90 -6.75 6.47
C TYR A 3 23.61 -7.58 6.44
N VAL A 4 22.79 -7.45 5.40
CA VAL A 4 21.61 -8.31 5.21
C VAL A 4 22.05 -9.73 4.86
N GLY A 5 23.06 -9.89 4.00
CA GLY A 5 23.67 -11.20 3.71
C GLY A 5 24.24 -11.87 4.95
N ALA A 6 25.01 -11.12 5.76
CA ALA A 6 25.56 -11.59 7.03
C ALA A 6 24.47 -11.92 8.09
N TYR A 7 23.35 -11.21 8.06
CA TYR A 7 22.17 -11.51 8.87
C TYR A 7 21.45 -12.80 8.41
N TRP A 8 21.27 -13.00 7.09
CA TRP A 8 20.70 -14.24 6.56
C TRP A 8 21.61 -15.44 6.84
N SER A 9 22.93 -15.25 6.81
CA SER A 9 23.93 -16.27 7.13
C SER A 9 24.20 -16.47 8.63
N CYS A 10 23.39 -15.86 9.51
CA CYS A 10 23.51 -16.01 10.98
C CYS A 10 24.90 -15.66 11.54
N ASN A 11 25.56 -14.63 11.00
CA ASN A 11 26.89 -14.25 11.49
C ASN A 11 26.80 -13.65 12.92
N PRO A 12 27.41 -14.29 13.94
CA PRO A 12 27.29 -13.87 15.34
C PRO A 12 27.88 -12.48 15.60
N THR A 13 28.95 -12.10 14.89
CA THR A 13 29.58 -10.77 15.04
C THR A 13 28.63 -9.60 14.73
N LEU A 14 27.59 -9.85 13.93
CA LEU A 14 26.60 -8.83 13.56
C LEU A 14 25.57 -8.61 14.68
N LEU A 15 25.30 -9.61 15.50
CA LEU A 15 24.32 -9.59 16.60
C LEU A 15 24.93 -9.09 17.92
N GLU A 16 26.25 -9.08 18.01
CA GLU A 16 27.04 -8.57 19.14
C GLU A 16 27.31 -7.06 19.02
N ASN A 17 27.32 -6.51 17.81
CA ASN A 17 27.67 -5.12 17.55
C ASN A 17 26.42 -4.23 17.29
N PRO A 18 26.12 -3.24 18.16
CA PRO A 18 24.99 -2.33 17.99
C PRO A 18 24.97 -1.55 16.66
N GLU A 19 26.12 -1.14 16.15
CA GLU A 19 26.22 -0.44 14.85
C GLU A 19 25.91 -1.39 13.69
N ALA A 20 26.38 -2.64 13.76
CA ALA A 20 26.11 -3.64 12.74
C ALA A 20 24.62 -4.02 12.71
N VAL A 21 23.98 -4.15 13.89
CA VAL A 21 22.52 -4.32 14.02
C VAL A 21 21.78 -3.10 13.44
N HIS A 22 22.27 -1.88 13.68
CA HIS A 22 21.67 -0.68 13.08
C HIS A 22 21.69 -0.71 11.55
N TYR A 23 22.84 -1.01 10.97
CA TYR A 23 22.99 -1.10 9.52
C TYR A 23 22.14 -2.24 8.92
N CYS A 24 22.02 -3.36 9.62
CA CYS A 24 21.14 -4.46 9.22
C CYS A 24 19.67 -4.03 9.19
N LEU A 25 19.15 -3.45 10.27
CA LEU A 25 17.77 -2.94 10.34
C LEU A 25 17.48 -1.90 9.25
N ARG A 26 18.45 -1.03 8.95
CA ARG A 26 18.34 -0.04 7.87
C ARG A 26 18.25 -0.71 6.50
N GLN A 27 19.05 -1.74 6.24
CA GLN A 27 19.00 -2.45 4.97
C GLN A 27 17.75 -3.33 4.82
N LEU A 28 17.29 -3.99 5.90
CA LEU A 28 15.99 -4.69 5.92
C LEU A 28 14.87 -3.69 5.61
N PHE A 29 14.86 -2.52 6.25
CA PHE A 29 13.90 -1.47 5.94
C PHE A 29 13.84 -1.15 4.45
N TYR A 30 14.99 -0.91 3.79
CA TYR A 30 14.99 -0.60 2.35
C TYR A 30 14.51 -1.77 1.50
N LEU A 31 14.90 -3.01 1.83
CA LEU A 31 14.42 -4.21 1.13
C LEU A 31 12.89 -4.34 1.20
N TYR A 32 12.31 -4.08 2.38
CA TYR A 32 10.85 -4.12 2.56
C TYR A 32 10.15 -2.91 1.97
N LYS A 33 10.77 -1.74 2.01
CA LYS A 33 10.31 -0.54 1.30
C LYS A 33 10.15 -0.87 -0.19
N ASP A 34 11.14 -1.48 -0.83
CA ASP A 34 11.07 -1.82 -2.26
C ASP A 34 9.92 -2.79 -2.57
N ARG A 35 9.69 -3.80 -1.72
CA ARG A 35 8.57 -4.74 -1.86
C ARG A 35 7.22 -4.02 -1.72
N LEU A 36 7.12 -3.11 -0.78
CA LEU A 36 5.89 -2.36 -0.52
C LEU A 36 5.65 -1.31 -1.59
N GLU A 37 6.69 -0.65 -2.09
CA GLU A 37 6.63 0.20 -3.28
C GLU A 37 6.18 -0.60 -4.50
N ALA A 38 6.61 -1.85 -4.67
CA ALA A 38 6.12 -2.71 -5.74
C ALA A 38 4.61 -3.01 -5.60
N SER A 39 4.12 -3.27 -4.38
CA SER A 39 2.69 -3.41 -4.12
C SER A 39 1.91 -2.10 -4.32
N ILE A 40 2.49 -0.97 -3.93
CA ILE A 40 1.93 0.36 -4.11
C ILE A 40 1.87 0.77 -5.58
N ARG A 41 2.83 0.35 -6.41
CA ARG A 41 2.79 0.60 -7.87
C ARG A 41 1.62 -0.11 -8.56
N LEU A 42 1.05 -1.14 -7.94
CA LEU A 42 -0.19 -1.77 -8.40
C LEU A 42 -1.43 -0.94 -8.01
N LEU A 43 -1.30 0.00 -7.08
CA LEU A 43 -2.37 0.94 -6.75
C LEU A 43 -2.48 1.99 -7.86
N PRO A 44 -3.70 2.42 -8.22
CA PRO A 44 -3.90 3.48 -9.20
C PRO A 44 -3.23 4.77 -8.77
N TYR A 45 -2.61 5.47 -9.72
CA TYR A 45 -1.84 6.70 -9.49
C TYR A 45 -2.63 7.83 -8.79
N ASN A 46 -3.96 7.84 -8.93
CA ASN A 46 -4.83 8.85 -8.30
C ASN A 46 -5.28 8.49 -6.88
N ASP A 47 -4.73 7.42 -6.28
CA ASP A 47 -5.02 7.08 -4.90
C ASP A 47 -4.44 8.17 -3.97
N ARG A 48 -5.33 8.97 -3.36
CA ARG A 48 -4.99 10.03 -2.38
C ARG A 48 -4.13 9.52 -1.23
N ARG A 49 -4.12 8.20 -0.99
CA ARG A 49 -3.40 7.55 0.10
C ARG A 49 -1.97 7.19 -0.29
N LEU A 50 -1.59 7.28 -1.57
CA LEU A 50 -0.20 7.11 -1.99
C LEU A 50 0.72 8.04 -1.19
N ASN A 51 0.32 9.31 -1.08
CA ASN A 51 1.02 10.32 -0.29
C ASN A 51 0.94 10.02 1.22
N GLU A 52 -0.20 9.57 1.73
CA GLU A 52 -0.36 9.19 3.14
C GLU A 52 0.51 7.98 3.52
N LEU A 53 0.59 6.97 2.66
CA LEU A 53 1.41 5.78 2.83
C LEU A 53 2.89 6.17 2.85
N ILE A 54 3.36 6.95 1.88
CA ILE A 54 4.73 7.49 1.83
C ILE A 54 5.06 8.28 3.10
N MET A 55 4.16 9.17 3.54
CA MET A 55 4.35 9.96 4.76
C MET A 55 4.36 9.09 6.02
N MET A 56 3.47 8.11 6.12
CA MET A 56 3.42 7.18 7.25
C MET A 56 4.67 6.33 7.36
N TYR A 57 5.19 5.80 6.25
CA TYR A 57 6.44 5.04 6.26
C TYR A 57 7.59 5.83 6.87
N SER A 58 7.77 7.06 6.40
CA SER A 58 8.83 7.95 6.91
C SER A 58 8.64 8.28 8.40
N THR A 59 7.40 8.45 8.83
CA THR A 59 7.04 8.78 10.22
C THR A 59 7.17 7.59 11.15
N MET A 60 6.74 6.40 10.73
CA MET A 60 6.85 5.16 11.50
C MET A 60 8.32 4.78 11.73
N TYR A 61 9.16 4.89 10.69
CA TYR A 61 10.60 4.69 10.84
C TYR A 61 11.20 5.65 11.88
N LYS A 62 10.94 6.96 11.77
CA LYS A 62 11.45 7.94 12.73
C LYS A 62 10.98 7.68 14.16
N ARG A 63 9.69 7.38 14.36
CA ARG A 63 9.11 7.13 15.69
C ARG A 63 9.54 5.80 16.30
N ARG A 64 9.77 4.77 15.48
CA ARG A 64 10.04 3.40 15.95
C ARG A 64 11.49 2.97 15.81
N LYS A 65 12.39 3.73 15.14
CA LYS A 65 13.84 3.40 15.07
C LYS A 65 14.41 3.18 16.47
N ASN A 66 14.04 4.05 17.42
CA ASN A 66 14.53 3.98 18.80
C ASN A 66 14.00 2.76 19.57
N LYS A 67 12.86 2.18 19.14
CA LYS A 67 12.24 0.99 19.74
C LYS A 67 12.72 -0.32 19.10
N LEU A 68 13.29 -0.23 17.89
CA LEU A 68 13.89 -1.36 17.16
C LEU A 68 15.29 -1.69 17.69
N PHE A 69 15.97 -0.74 18.36
CA PHE A 69 17.25 -1.02 18.98
C PHE A 69 17.08 -1.88 20.24
N PRO A 70 17.77 -3.03 20.29
CA PRO A 70 17.92 -3.79 21.52
C PRO A 70 18.48 -2.90 22.64
N LYS A 71 17.90 -3.01 23.83
CA LYS A 71 18.45 -2.38 25.04
C LYS A 71 19.60 -3.19 25.66
N ARG A 72 19.80 -4.42 25.19
CA ARG A 72 20.81 -5.38 25.64
C ARG A 72 21.35 -6.13 24.43
N TYR A 73 22.64 -6.39 24.44
CA TYR A 73 23.38 -7.14 23.41
C TYR A 73 24.21 -8.22 24.11
N PRO A 74 24.52 -9.34 23.44
CA PRO A 74 24.07 -9.72 22.09
C PRO A 74 22.57 -10.00 22.01
N ILE A 75 21.97 -9.88 20.82
CA ILE A 75 20.55 -10.19 20.57
C ILE A 75 20.41 -11.43 19.68
N GLU A 76 19.43 -12.29 19.95
CA GLU A 76 19.12 -13.39 19.04
C GLU A 76 18.51 -12.90 17.73
N LYS A 77 18.85 -13.55 16.61
CA LYS A 77 18.27 -13.26 15.29
C LYS A 77 16.73 -13.28 15.30
N ARG A 78 16.14 -14.29 15.96
CA ARG A 78 14.68 -14.45 16.08
C ARG A 78 14.03 -13.28 16.82
N GLU A 79 14.71 -12.71 17.82
CA GLU A 79 14.23 -11.55 18.55
C GLU A 79 14.27 -10.28 17.69
N LEU A 80 15.35 -10.09 16.92
CA LEU A 80 15.46 -8.98 15.96
C LEU A 80 14.38 -9.05 14.86
N GLU A 81 14.13 -10.25 14.35
CA GLU A 81 13.05 -10.56 13.40
C GLU A 81 11.67 -10.23 13.96
N GLY A 82 11.36 -10.75 15.15
CA GLY A 82 10.08 -10.52 15.81
C GLY A 82 9.83 -9.02 16.03
N ARG A 83 10.85 -8.25 16.42
CA ARG A 83 10.75 -6.80 16.59
C ARG A 83 10.51 -6.08 15.26
N PHE A 84 11.23 -6.45 14.21
CA PHE A 84 11.03 -5.85 12.89
C PHE A 84 9.63 -6.14 12.34
N MET A 85 9.15 -7.38 12.47
CA MET A 85 7.81 -7.76 12.01
C MET A 85 6.72 -7.03 12.79
N ALA A 86 6.76 -7.11 14.12
CA ALA A 86 5.75 -6.52 15.00
C ALA A 86 5.67 -4.99 14.90
N TYR A 87 6.80 -4.30 14.73
CA TYR A 87 6.83 -2.84 14.77
C TYR A 87 6.83 -2.16 13.40
N PHE A 88 7.08 -2.88 12.31
CA PHE A 88 7.25 -2.25 11.01
C PHE A 88 6.52 -2.97 9.88
N TYR A 89 6.63 -4.29 9.77
CA TYR A 89 6.07 -5.01 8.61
C TYR A 89 4.54 -5.19 8.69
N ASP A 90 4.03 -5.75 9.80
CA ASP A 90 2.62 -6.15 9.89
C ASP A 90 1.68 -4.94 9.92
N ASP A 91 2.04 -3.88 10.65
CA ASP A 91 1.25 -2.65 10.73
C ASP A 91 1.05 -1.99 9.36
N VAL A 92 2.08 -1.99 8.51
CA VAL A 92 1.96 -1.35 7.20
C VAL A 92 1.25 -2.24 6.20
N ARG A 93 1.55 -3.55 6.23
CA ARG A 93 0.84 -4.54 5.40
C ARG A 93 -0.66 -4.54 5.70
N LEU A 94 -1.06 -4.59 6.97
CA LEU A 94 -2.47 -4.60 7.37
C LEU A 94 -3.19 -3.36 6.84
N ARG A 95 -2.57 -2.18 6.99
CA ARG A 95 -3.19 -0.92 6.54
C ARG A 95 -3.34 -0.84 5.03
N LEU A 96 -2.38 -1.38 4.26
CA LEU A 96 -2.50 -1.50 2.79
C LEU A 96 -3.64 -2.41 2.38
N VAL A 97 -3.79 -3.57 3.03
CA VAL A 97 -4.88 -4.52 2.74
C VAL A 97 -6.24 -3.91 3.05
N THR A 98 -6.42 -3.30 4.23
CA THR A 98 -7.67 -2.62 4.60
C THR A 98 -8.01 -1.52 3.59
N GLN A 99 -7.00 -0.76 3.21
CA GLN A 99 -7.14 0.29 2.22
C GLN A 99 -7.54 -0.26 0.84
N GLN A 100 -6.95 -1.36 0.37
CA GLN A 100 -7.37 -1.97 -0.88
C GLN A 100 -8.84 -2.41 -0.84
N MET A 101 -9.27 -3.05 0.26
CA MET A 101 -10.65 -3.48 0.45
C MET A 101 -11.65 -2.31 0.42
N GLU A 102 -11.32 -1.17 1.02
CA GLU A 102 -12.15 0.04 0.95
C GLU A 102 -12.35 0.52 -0.49
N ILE A 103 -11.29 0.53 -1.31
CA ILE A 103 -11.38 0.94 -2.71
C ILE A 103 -12.24 -0.03 -3.51
N GLU A 104 -12.03 -1.33 -3.33
CA GLU A 104 -12.83 -2.34 -4.02
C GLU A 104 -14.31 -2.18 -3.65
N ASN A 105 -14.63 -1.98 -2.38
CA ASN A 105 -16.00 -1.72 -1.92
C ASN A 105 -16.61 -0.47 -2.57
N ASP A 106 -15.86 0.64 -2.63
CA ASP A 106 -16.30 1.88 -3.27
C ASP A 106 -16.57 1.68 -4.78
N ARG A 107 -15.70 0.92 -5.48
CA ARG A 107 -15.87 0.57 -6.90
C ARG A 107 -17.11 -0.29 -7.12
N TYR A 108 -17.28 -1.35 -6.34
CA TYR A 108 -18.48 -2.21 -6.42
C TYR A 108 -19.76 -1.43 -6.13
N TYR A 109 -19.73 -0.49 -5.19
CA TYR A 109 -20.86 0.36 -4.88
C TYR A 109 -21.26 1.25 -6.07
N PHE A 110 -20.29 1.84 -6.78
CA PHE A 110 -20.55 2.61 -8.01
C PHE A 110 -21.10 1.75 -9.16
N ILE A 111 -20.57 0.54 -9.35
CA ILE A 111 -21.07 -0.40 -10.37
C ILE A 111 -22.53 -0.74 -10.11
N ASN A 112 -22.88 -1.04 -8.85
CA ASN A 112 -24.25 -1.33 -8.45
C ASN A 112 -25.18 -0.13 -8.66
N TYR A 113 -24.70 1.09 -8.42
CA TYR A 113 -25.43 2.31 -8.73
C TYR A 113 -25.75 2.43 -10.23
N CYS A 114 -24.77 2.18 -11.10
CA CYS A 114 -24.95 2.25 -12.56
C CYS A 114 -25.94 1.19 -13.05
N LYS A 115 -25.83 -0.05 -12.54
CA LYS A 115 -26.74 -1.16 -12.84
C LYS A 115 -28.19 -0.82 -12.44
N LYS A 116 -28.40 -0.26 -11.24
CA LYS A 116 -29.74 0.15 -10.77
C LYS A 116 -30.40 1.20 -11.67
N ARG A 117 -29.61 2.13 -12.21
CA ARG A 117 -30.10 3.16 -13.15
C ARG A 117 -30.17 2.69 -14.60
N LYS A 118 -29.79 1.44 -14.87
CA LYS A 118 -29.79 0.84 -16.20
C LYS A 118 -29.00 1.70 -17.21
N TYR A 119 -27.86 2.25 -16.77
CA TYR A 119 -26.98 2.97 -17.69
C TYR A 119 -26.61 2.05 -18.85
N ARG A 120 -26.83 2.52 -20.07
CA ARG A 120 -26.36 1.82 -21.27
C ARG A 120 -24.87 2.09 -21.40
N VAL A 121 -24.07 1.09 -21.07
CA VAL A 121 -22.61 1.14 -21.10
C VAL A 121 -22.06 0.08 -22.06
N SER A 122 -20.83 0.26 -22.53
CA SER A 122 -20.11 -0.76 -23.31
C SER A 122 -19.82 -2.01 -22.46
N GLU A 123 -19.46 -3.11 -23.13
CA GLU A 123 -19.12 -4.38 -22.46
C GLU A 123 -17.93 -4.24 -21.50
N ASP A 124 -16.93 -3.41 -21.85
CA ASP A 124 -15.71 -3.21 -21.08
C ASP A 124 -15.78 -2.09 -20.02
N PHE A 125 -16.91 -1.39 -19.90
CA PHE A 125 -17.06 -0.26 -18.96
C PHE A 125 -16.78 -0.67 -17.51
N TYR A 126 -17.34 -1.80 -17.08
CA TYR A 126 -17.19 -2.27 -15.70
C TYR A 126 -15.75 -2.71 -15.41
N ASP A 127 -15.05 -3.24 -16.41
CA ASP A 127 -13.66 -3.62 -16.28
C ASP A 127 -12.75 -2.40 -16.10
N CYS A 128 -13.03 -1.30 -16.81
CA CYS A 128 -12.32 -0.02 -16.64
C CYS A 128 -12.51 0.52 -15.21
N VAL A 129 -13.72 0.43 -14.65
CA VAL A 129 -14.00 0.85 -13.26
C VAL A 129 -13.29 -0.06 -12.26
N LEU A 130 -13.26 -1.37 -12.48
CA LEU A 130 -12.67 -2.34 -11.56
C LEU A 130 -11.14 -2.36 -11.60
N ARG A 131 -10.53 -2.21 -12.78
CA ARG A 131 -9.07 -2.24 -12.94
C ARG A 131 -8.47 -0.86 -12.69
N ASP A 132 -8.88 0.10 -13.50
CA ASP A 132 -8.21 1.40 -13.59
C ASP A 132 -8.84 2.43 -12.65
N GLY A 133 -10.07 2.16 -12.16
CA GLY A 133 -10.83 3.12 -11.38
C GLY A 133 -11.32 4.27 -12.25
N GLU A 134 -11.57 4.00 -13.54
CA GLU A 134 -11.89 5.02 -14.53
C GLU A 134 -13.35 4.89 -14.98
N VAL A 135 -14.04 6.03 -15.00
CA VAL A 135 -15.35 6.20 -15.61
C VAL A 135 -15.12 6.92 -16.92
N ILE A 136 -15.09 6.14 -18.00
CA ILE A 136 -14.86 6.66 -19.35
C ILE A 136 -16.23 7.04 -19.94
N LEU A 137 -16.50 8.34 -20.10
CA LEU A 137 -17.80 8.84 -20.55
C LEU A 137 -18.15 8.35 -21.95
N SER A 138 -17.17 8.25 -22.85
CA SER A 138 -17.35 7.69 -24.19
C SER A 138 -17.90 6.25 -24.19
N LYS A 139 -17.66 5.48 -23.12
CA LYS A 139 -18.20 4.12 -22.90
C LYS A 139 -19.63 4.09 -22.37
N ILE A 140 -20.21 5.25 -22.04
CA ILE A 140 -21.61 5.41 -21.62
C ILE A 140 -22.39 6.02 -22.80
N ALA A 141 -23.60 5.55 -23.06
CA ALA A 141 -24.46 6.14 -24.09
C ALA A 141 -24.77 7.62 -23.76
N VAL A 142 -24.76 8.48 -24.78
CA VAL A 142 -24.86 9.95 -24.63
C VAL A 142 -25.95 10.43 -23.66
N PRO A 143 -27.20 9.92 -23.71
CA PRO A 143 -28.27 10.38 -22.81
C PRO A 143 -28.03 10.10 -21.33
N PHE A 144 -27.12 9.18 -21.01
CA PHE A 144 -26.80 8.78 -19.63
C PHE A 144 -25.52 9.44 -19.10
N ARG A 145 -24.70 10.07 -19.96
CA ARG A 145 -23.44 10.71 -19.55
C ARG A 145 -23.68 11.87 -18.58
N GLU A 146 -24.69 12.68 -18.85
CA GLU A 146 -25.07 13.81 -18.00
C GLU A 146 -25.70 13.38 -16.66
N LEU A 147 -26.15 12.12 -16.57
CA LEU A 147 -26.74 11.57 -15.36
C LEU A 147 -25.70 11.06 -14.37
N VAL A 148 -24.42 11.01 -14.77
CA VAL A 148 -23.33 10.52 -13.92
C VAL A 148 -23.18 11.43 -12.69
N PRO A 149 -23.37 10.90 -11.47
CA PRO A 149 -23.31 11.71 -10.25
C PRO A 149 -21.86 12.07 -9.89
N LEU A 150 -21.38 13.24 -10.27
CA LEU A 150 -19.99 13.65 -10.06
C LEU A 150 -19.55 13.56 -8.59
N ASP A 151 -20.39 13.99 -7.65
CA ASP A 151 -20.11 13.91 -6.21
C ASP A 151 -19.90 12.47 -5.74
N PHE A 152 -20.66 11.54 -6.32
CA PHE A 152 -20.61 10.14 -5.97
C PHE A 152 -19.40 9.44 -6.62
N VAL A 153 -19.08 9.80 -7.87
CA VAL A 153 -17.83 9.37 -8.54
C VAL A 153 -16.61 9.82 -7.74
N ALA A 154 -16.62 11.08 -7.26
CA ALA A 154 -15.56 11.62 -6.42
C ALA A 154 -15.46 10.90 -5.06
N LYS A 155 -16.61 10.57 -4.44
CA LYS A 155 -16.65 9.77 -3.21
C LYS A 155 -16.04 8.38 -3.43
N CYS A 156 -16.36 7.73 -4.55
CA CYS A 156 -15.82 6.43 -4.93
C CYS A 156 -14.37 6.50 -5.44
N LYS A 157 -13.73 7.69 -5.43
CA LYS A 157 -12.34 7.92 -5.85
C LYS A 157 -12.07 7.49 -7.30
N LEU A 158 -13.09 7.58 -8.14
CA LEU A 158 -13.00 7.23 -9.55
C LEU A 158 -12.57 8.44 -10.38
N ARG A 159 -11.78 8.22 -11.42
CA ARG A 159 -11.36 9.25 -12.38
C ARG A 159 -12.35 9.31 -13.53
N ILE A 160 -12.80 10.51 -13.90
CA ILE A 160 -13.62 10.70 -15.10
C ILE A 160 -12.68 10.96 -16.27
N LEU A 161 -12.88 10.19 -17.34
CA LEU A 161 -12.26 10.39 -18.64
C LEU A 161 -13.33 10.67 -19.70
N PRO A 162 -12.99 11.44 -20.75
CA PRO A 162 -13.92 11.73 -21.84
C PRO A 162 -14.41 10.49 -22.61
#